data_AF-A0A9D6PSW9-F1
#
_entry.id   AF-A0A9D6PSW9-F1
#
_cell.length_a   1.000
_cell.length_b   1.000
_cell.length_c   1.000
_cell.angle_alpha   90.00
_cell.angle_beta   90.00
_cell.angle_gamma   90.00
#
_symmetry.space_group_name_H-M   'P 1'
#
loop_
_entity.id
_entity.type
_entity.pdbx_description
1 polymer ?
#
loop_
_entity_poly.entity_id
_entity_poly.type
_entity_poly.pdbx_seq_one_letter_code
_entity_poly.pdbx_strand_id
1 'polypeptide(L)'
;MNQNVNPVVAFFVIAITIAIIGFKYWANGEALQVRGPEQMQQDINNNLFLTLNGTLYKLSPELDLLAEYRLEKLGVYDLVGDFALFSDGDILIRRGKYEPSFIENLLGYLRIGNALPKSTPGTQEGLYRCNLESYTCQIFGTHKQDFTSAFHIAIDWSSDEVYITDTQYHTIYKFDNNGKLLAQQTQGYLFPNQISFYNNKLYIADTNHHSIQIANPETSTFADIEQSYRVTNKDISTRNWPYSFARIGDGWWVNVMGNDMSHGEVLVFDQDWVSHRKLPLADNADPMDIAQLGDRVMVTDYENNDIYVFDSYGSPLNITLPAAIKTKLASNQEQRSYYQSLDMAGTIGLIVFITLGFIGALIHARMPGNEKNSTKTQSIKIDIKDPGVTWIKKNTRHILLMKILFGLTLVLVALLILSAYGSTNDIRILKLVAPLIIIFMTSGYFVRKQMLMQIGYIGDLLIIKNAKGKYSVGKGDRIYYSDNHILIDDVFVQYGKNQLLDTESVIQQVIPRLKDANYIKPGIMLNMLISKMHVTDIVIAVVPILMLLLIFFINR
;
A
#
# COMPACT_ATOMS: atom_id res chain seq x y z
N MET A 1 -26.00 29.70 -6.06
CA MET A 1 -25.35 28.82 -5.06
C MET A 1 -24.84 29.71 -3.94
N ASN A 2 -25.56 29.78 -2.83
CA ASN A 2 -25.09 30.31 -1.54
C ASN A 2 -26.02 29.66 -0.50
N GLN A 3 -25.97 28.34 -0.41
CA GLN A 3 -26.47 27.70 0.81
C GLN A 3 -25.32 27.77 1.79
N ASN A 4 -25.51 28.57 2.85
CA ASN A 4 -24.58 28.61 3.97
C ASN A 4 -24.48 27.19 4.51
N VAL A 5 -23.32 26.56 4.33
CA VAL A 5 -23.01 25.29 4.97
C VAL A 5 -23.16 25.52 6.47
N ASN A 6 -24.01 24.74 7.14
CA ASN A 6 -24.18 24.89 8.58
C ASN A 6 -22.81 24.60 9.25
N PRO A 7 -22.20 25.60 9.90
CA PRO A 7 -20.83 25.47 10.42
C PRO A 7 -20.73 24.35 11.46
N VAL A 8 -21.82 24.06 12.19
CA VAL A 8 -21.88 22.96 13.17
C VAL A 8 -21.84 21.62 12.46
N VAL A 9 -22.60 21.44 11.38
CA VAL A 9 -22.60 20.20 10.59
C VAL A 9 -21.24 19.98 9.93
N ALA A 10 -20.67 21.03 9.34
CA ALA A 10 -19.32 20.97 8.76
C ALA A 10 -18.29 20.58 9.82
N PHE A 11 -18.35 21.18 11.00
CA PHE A 11 -17.47 20.85 12.12
C PHE A 11 -17.56 19.36 12.50
N PHE A 12 -18.76 18.81 12.67
CA PHE A 12 -18.92 17.38 13.01
C PHE A 12 -18.40 16.45 11.91
N VAL A 13 -18.67 16.77 10.64
CA VAL A 13 -18.16 15.97 9.51
C VAL A 13 -16.64 15.96 9.49
N ILE A 14 -16.02 17.13 9.68
CA ILE A 14 -14.56 17.26 9.74
C ILE A 14 -14.00 16.52 10.95
N ALA A 15 -14.59 16.70 12.13
CA ALA A 15 -14.13 16.07 13.37
C ALA A 15 -14.18 14.54 13.30
N ILE A 16 -15.28 13.97 12.78
CA ILE A 16 -15.40 12.51 12.60
C ILE A 16 -14.41 11.99 11.57
N THR A 17 -14.22 12.72 10.47
CA THR A 17 -13.23 12.35 9.44
C THR A 17 -11.80 12.32 10.02
N ILE A 18 -11.43 13.36 10.77
CA ILE A 18 -10.12 13.43 11.46
C ILE A 18 -9.99 12.28 12.47
N ALA A 19 -11.04 11.97 13.23
CA ALA A 19 -11.01 10.88 14.19
C ALA A 19 -10.80 9.50 13.53
N ILE A 20 -11.49 9.22 12.41
CA ILE A 20 -11.32 7.96 11.68
C ILE A 20 -9.91 7.86 11.09
N ILE A 21 -9.40 8.94 10.48
CA ILE A 21 -8.04 8.96 9.93
C ILE A 21 -7.00 8.81 11.06
N GLY A 22 -7.20 9.49 12.19
CA GLY A 22 -6.33 9.38 13.36
C GLY A 22 -6.31 7.97 13.94
N PHE A 23 -7.47 7.32 14.04
CA PHE A 23 -7.58 5.91 14.45
C PHE A 23 -6.85 4.97 13.50
N LYS A 24 -7.07 5.13 12.19
CA LYS A 24 -6.39 4.35 11.15
C LYS A 24 -4.87 4.50 11.28
N TYR A 25 -4.40 5.72 11.39
CA TYR A 25 -2.98 6.04 11.51
C TYR A 25 -2.36 5.46 12.77
N TRP A 26 -3.04 5.56 13.92
CA TRP A 26 -2.59 4.93 15.15
C TRP A 26 -2.50 3.41 14.99
N ALA A 27 -3.53 2.76 14.45
CA ALA A 27 -3.51 1.31 14.23
C ALA A 27 -2.37 0.88 13.30
N ASN A 28 -2.14 1.60 12.20
CA ASN A 28 -1.01 1.34 11.32
C ASN A 28 0.34 1.55 12.02
N GLY A 29 0.49 2.60 12.82
CA GLY A 29 1.69 2.87 13.61
C GLY A 29 1.98 1.73 14.59
N GLU A 30 0.98 1.27 15.34
CA GLU A 30 1.13 0.11 16.24
C GLU A 30 1.50 -1.17 15.50
N ALA A 31 0.92 -1.41 14.31
CA ALA A 31 1.30 -2.56 13.48
C ALA A 31 2.78 -2.52 13.07
N LEU A 32 3.30 -1.34 12.73
CA LEU A 32 4.70 -1.13 12.36
C LEU A 32 5.67 -1.23 13.55
N GLN A 33 5.20 -0.95 14.76
CA GLN A 33 5.99 -1.13 15.99
C GLN A 33 6.18 -2.60 16.35
N VAL A 34 5.32 -3.50 15.87
CA VAL A 34 5.50 -4.96 16.02
C VAL A 34 6.54 -5.44 15.02
N ARG A 35 7.81 -5.29 15.40
CA ARG A 35 8.96 -5.65 14.57
C ARG A 35 9.13 -7.16 14.44
N GLY A 36 9.44 -7.58 13.21
CA GLY A 36 9.81 -8.95 12.88
C GLY A 36 11.19 -9.36 13.41
N PRO A 37 11.69 -10.53 13.01
CA PRO A 37 13.10 -10.85 13.15
C PRO A 37 13.90 -9.94 12.21
N GLU A 38 14.93 -9.28 12.75
CA GLU A 38 15.69 -8.25 12.02
C GLU A 38 17.15 -8.74 11.80
N GLN A 39 18.11 -8.21 12.58
CA GLN A 39 19.54 -8.45 12.42
C GLN A 39 20.02 -9.72 13.12
N MET A 40 21.07 -10.31 12.55
CA MET A 40 21.78 -11.46 13.06
C MET A 40 23.29 -11.23 13.01
N GLN A 41 23.99 -11.58 14.10
CA GLN A 41 25.45 -11.44 14.20
C GLN A 41 26.06 -12.64 14.91
N GLN A 42 27.30 -12.98 14.59
CA GLN A 42 28.01 -14.06 15.26
C GLN A 42 28.97 -13.51 16.33
N ASP A 43 29.24 -14.31 17.37
CA ASP A 43 30.41 -14.10 18.24
C ASP A 43 31.63 -14.90 17.75
N ILE A 44 32.78 -14.69 18.39
CA ILE A 44 34.04 -15.38 18.10
C ILE A 44 33.95 -16.92 18.22
N ASN A 45 32.92 -17.44 18.89
CA ASN A 45 32.69 -18.87 19.07
C ASN A 45 31.63 -19.41 18.08
N ASN A 46 31.25 -18.62 17.07
CA ASN A 46 30.21 -18.92 16.09
C ASN A 46 28.80 -19.08 16.68
N ASN A 47 28.55 -18.59 17.90
CA ASN A 47 27.16 -18.51 18.39
C ASN A 47 26.44 -17.39 17.63
N LEU A 48 25.19 -17.64 17.27
CA LEU A 48 24.37 -16.70 16.53
C LEU A 48 23.52 -15.86 17.48
N PHE A 49 23.58 -14.55 17.34
CA PHE A 49 22.73 -13.60 18.03
C PHE A 49 21.64 -13.12 17.08
N LEU A 50 20.37 -13.25 17.46
CA LEU A 50 19.20 -12.85 16.68
C LEU A 50 18.41 -11.79 17.45
N THR A 51 18.08 -10.69 16.79
CA THR A 51 17.17 -9.68 17.36
C THR A 51 15.73 -9.95 16.92
N LEU A 52 14.83 -10.01 17.90
CA LEU A 52 13.40 -10.17 17.67
C LEU A 52 12.61 -9.38 18.71
N ASN A 53 11.94 -8.30 18.26
CA ASN A 53 11.06 -7.44 19.06
C ASN A 53 11.68 -7.02 20.42
N GLY A 54 12.85 -6.38 20.37
CA GLY A 54 13.54 -5.83 21.55
C GLY A 54 14.27 -6.85 22.42
N THR A 55 14.30 -8.13 22.04
CA THR A 55 15.07 -9.18 22.69
C THR A 55 16.17 -9.68 21.77
N LEU A 56 17.35 -9.90 22.33
CA LEU A 56 18.50 -10.51 21.68
C LEU A 56 18.63 -11.96 22.15
N TYR A 57 18.45 -12.91 21.24
CA TYR A 57 18.54 -14.35 21.49
C TYR A 57 19.91 -14.86 21.10
N LYS A 58 20.61 -15.53 22.01
CA LYS A 58 21.89 -16.21 21.73
C LYS A 58 21.63 -17.69 21.46
N LEU A 59 22.07 -18.18 20.31
CA LEU A 59 21.89 -19.55 19.82
C LEU A 59 23.25 -20.23 19.61
N SER A 60 23.35 -21.50 19.98
CA SER A 60 24.50 -22.33 19.60
C SER A 60 24.51 -22.61 18.08
N PRO A 61 25.64 -23.03 17.49
CA PRO A 61 25.68 -23.53 16.11
C PRO A 61 24.66 -24.65 15.83
N GLU A 62 24.31 -25.43 16.85
CA GLU A 62 23.33 -26.52 16.79
C GLU A 62 21.87 -26.04 16.85
N LEU A 63 21.62 -24.74 17.06
CA LEU A 63 20.31 -24.09 17.25
C LEU A 63 19.73 -24.24 18.67
N ASP A 64 20.56 -24.54 19.67
CA ASP A 64 20.12 -24.52 21.07
C ASP A 64 20.08 -23.09 21.60
N LEU A 65 19.02 -22.76 22.36
CA LEU A 65 18.92 -21.45 23.01
C LEU A 65 19.85 -21.40 24.22
N LEU A 66 20.86 -20.53 24.16
CA LEU A 66 21.87 -20.36 25.20
C LEU A 66 21.50 -19.23 26.18
N ALA A 67 20.99 -18.10 25.69
CA ALA A 67 20.64 -16.96 26.51
C ALA A 67 19.62 -16.02 25.83
N GLU A 68 18.95 -15.20 26.64
CA GLU A 68 18.03 -14.14 26.21
C GLU A 68 18.38 -12.84 26.93
N TYR A 69 18.63 -11.77 26.15
CA TYR A 69 18.96 -10.45 26.68
C TYR A 69 17.90 -9.43 26.25
N ARG A 70 17.27 -8.76 27.21
CA ARG A 70 16.31 -7.69 26.91
C ARG A 70 17.07 -6.39 26.64
N LEU A 71 16.99 -5.88 25.40
CA LEU A 71 17.76 -4.72 24.94
C LEU A 71 17.40 -3.43 25.71
N GLU A 72 16.17 -3.33 26.22
CA GLU A 72 15.74 -2.21 27.06
C GLU A 72 16.61 -2.02 28.31
N LYS A 73 17.20 -3.10 28.86
CA LYS A 73 18.09 -3.03 30.03
C LYS A 73 19.42 -2.39 29.69
N LEU A 74 19.82 -2.43 28.42
CA LEU A 74 20.96 -1.70 27.89
C LEU A 74 20.57 -0.26 27.49
N GLY A 75 19.32 0.17 27.70
CA GLY A 75 18.81 1.47 27.24
C GLY A 75 18.60 1.55 25.72
N VAL A 76 18.33 0.41 25.08
CA VAL A 76 17.97 0.29 23.67
C VAL A 76 16.49 -0.06 23.59
N TYR A 77 15.66 0.92 23.22
CA TYR A 77 14.21 0.73 23.10
C TYR A 77 13.80 0.45 21.66
N ASP A 78 14.53 1.06 20.73
CA ASP A 78 14.41 0.87 19.29
C ASP A 78 15.80 0.54 18.77
N LEU A 79 15.96 -0.65 18.19
CA LEU A 79 17.19 -0.97 17.49
C LEU A 79 17.23 -0.14 16.21
N VAL A 80 18.27 0.68 16.07
CA VAL A 80 18.55 1.50 14.89
C VAL A 80 19.91 1.06 14.38
N GLY A 81 19.97 0.70 13.10
CA GLY A 81 21.16 0.12 12.48
C GLY A 81 21.49 -1.27 13.02
N ASP A 82 22.77 -1.57 13.07
CA ASP A 82 23.33 -2.88 13.39
C ASP A 82 23.97 -2.92 14.78
N PHE A 83 24.36 -4.12 15.21
CA PHE A 83 25.18 -4.36 16.39
C PHE A 83 26.35 -5.27 16.01
N ALA A 84 27.36 -5.38 16.88
CA ALA A 84 28.43 -6.36 16.70
C ALA A 84 29.01 -6.76 18.06
N LEU A 85 29.72 -7.89 18.10
CA LEU A 85 30.31 -8.43 19.31
C LEU A 85 31.83 -8.29 19.25
N PHE A 86 32.44 -7.80 20.32
CA PHE A 86 33.89 -7.79 20.50
C PHE A 86 34.41 -9.19 20.84
N SER A 87 35.73 -9.37 20.74
CA SER A 87 36.41 -10.63 21.05
C SER A 87 36.18 -11.14 22.49
N ASP A 88 35.90 -10.23 23.43
CA ASP A 88 35.58 -10.52 24.83
C ASP A 88 34.10 -10.77 25.11
N GLY A 89 33.24 -10.67 24.09
CA GLY A 89 31.80 -10.88 24.18
C GLY A 89 30.98 -9.64 24.56
N ASP A 90 31.60 -8.47 24.74
CA ASP A 90 30.87 -7.22 24.86
C ASP A 90 30.17 -6.88 23.53
N ILE A 91 28.98 -6.27 23.60
CA ILE A 91 28.22 -5.82 22.43
C ILE A 91 28.48 -4.33 22.16
N LEU A 92 28.75 -3.99 20.90
CA LEU A 92 28.67 -2.62 20.40
C LEU A 92 27.27 -2.39 19.83
N ILE A 93 26.55 -1.42 20.39
CA ILE A 93 25.16 -1.14 20.00
C ILE A 93 24.81 0.34 20.20
N ARG A 94 23.93 0.88 19.36
CA ARG A 94 23.41 2.23 19.54
C ARG A 94 22.34 2.28 20.64
N ARG A 95 22.52 3.15 21.62
CA ARG A 95 21.51 3.48 22.65
C ARG A 95 20.71 4.71 22.26
N GLY A 96 19.47 4.75 22.73
CA GLY A 96 18.54 5.85 22.51
C GLY A 96 17.10 5.37 22.30
N LYS A 97 16.18 6.33 22.29
CA LYS A 97 14.79 6.11 21.90
C LYS A 97 14.54 6.90 20.63
N TYR A 98 14.17 6.22 19.54
CA TYR A 98 13.81 6.91 18.32
C TYR A 98 12.29 7.13 18.32
N GLU A 99 11.84 8.28 18.82
CA GLU A 99 10.44 8.70 18.72
C GLU A 99 10.28 9.71 17.57
N PRO A 100 9.86 9.27 16.37
CA PRO A 100 9.50 10.21 15.33
C PRO A 100 8.33 11.07 15.81
N SER A 101 8.44 12.37 15.62
CA SER A 101 7.38 13.33 15.90
C SER A 101 6.12 13.03 15.08
N PHE A 102 4.99 13.60 15.49
CA PHE A 102 3.73 13.47 14.75
C PHE A 102 3.87 13.88 13.27
N ILE A 103 4.63 14.94 12.99
CA ILE A 103 4.87 15.43 11.61
C ILE A 103 5.71 14.42 10.82
N GLU A 104 6.77 13.87 11.43
CA GLU A 104 7.65 12.91 10.76
C GLU A 104 6.91 11.61 10.41
N ASN A 105 6.11 11.10 11.34
CA ASN A 105 5.26 9.94 11.08
C ASN A 105 4.18 10.25 10.02
N LEU A 106 3.61 11.47 10.00
CA LEU A 106 2.64 11.89 8.98
C LEU A 106 3.28 11.99 7.59
N LEU A 107 4.47 12.56 7.49
CA LEU A 107 5.21 12.68 6.22
C LEU A 107 5.69 11.30 5.74
N GLY A 108 6.08 10.41 6.65
CA GLY A 108 6.36 9.00 6.36
C GLY A 108 5.14 8.26 5.81
N TYR A 109 3.99 8.38 6.46
CA TYR A 109 2.72 7.81 5.98
C TYR A 109 2.33 8.33 4.59
N LEU A 110 2.55 9.63 4.33
CA LEU A 110 2.29 10.26 3.03
C LEU A 110 3.41 10.01 2.00
N ARG A 111 4.51 9.34 2.39
CA ARG A 111 5.70 9.09 1.57
C ARG A 111 6.32 10.36 0.95
N ILE A 112 6.31 11.47 1.69
CA ILE A 112 6.87 12.76 1.24
C ILE A 112 8.33 12.84 1.70
N GLY A 113 9.26 12.32 0.88
CA GLY A 113 10.63 11.96 1.27
C GLY A 113 11.65 13.08 1.52
N ASN A 114 11.32 14.38 1.43
CA ASN A 114 12.34 15.43 1.35
C ASN A 114 12.33 16.50 2.47
N ALA A 115 11.65 16.27 3.60
CA ALA A 115 11.64 17.26 4.68
C ALA A 115 11.43 16.62 6.07
N LEU A 116 12.41 15.90 6.59
CA LEU A 116 12.43 15.55 8.01
C LEU A 116 13.41 16.50 8.73
N PRO A 117 12.92 17.49 9.50
CA PRO A 117 13.74 18.16 10.49
C PRO A 117 13.99 17.20 11.65
N LYS A 118 15.25 16.79 11.80
CA LYS A 118 15.71 15.81 12.79
C LYS A 118 15.33 16.22 14.22
N SER A 119 14.94 15.26 15.05
CA SER A 119 15.04 15.39 16.50
C SER A 119 16.48 15.74 16.87
N THR A 120 16.65 16.66 17.83
CA THR A 120 17.98 16.93 18.38
C THR A 120 18.34 15.72 19.26
N PRO A 121 19.48 15.06 19.02
CA PRO A 121 19.86 13.89 19.80
C PRO A 121 19.83 14.17 21.30
N GLY A 122 19.21 13.30 22.07
CA GLY A 122 19.33 13.33 23.52
C GLY A 122 20.81 13.25 23.93
N THR A 123 21.17 13.86 25.06
CA THR A 123 22.57 13.88 25.53
C THR A 123 23.15 12.49 25.88
N GLN A 124 22.35 11.43 25.79
CA GLN A 124 22.69 10.03 26.08
C GLN A 124 22.57 9.10 24.87
N GLU A 125 22.39 9.63 23.66
CA GLU A 125 22.32 8.84 22.42
C GLU A 125 23.71 8.67 21.78
N GLY A 126 23.94 7.50 21.17
CA GLY A 126 25.20 7.17 20.50
C GLY A 126 25.54 5.69 20.61
N LEU A 127 26.74 5.33 20.16
CA LEU A 127 27.29 3.97 20.29
C LEU A 127 27.82 3.71 21.69
N TYR A 128 27.52 2.52 22.20
CA TYR A 128 27.99 2.05 23.49
C TYR A 128 28.53 0.64 23.37
N ARG A 129 29.64 0.40 24.07
CA ARG A 129 30.13 -0.94 24.36
C ARG A 129 29.49 -1.39 25.68
N CYS A 130 28.77 -2.49 25.66
CA CYS A 130 28.01 -2.99 26.79
C CYS A 130 28.36 -4.45 27.08
N ASN A 131 28.43 -4.77 28.38
CA ASN A 131 28.50 -6.16 28.80
C ASN A 131 27.08 -6.74 28.92
N LEU A 132 26.83 -7.85 28.23
CA LEU A 132 25.49 -8.47 28.15
C LEU A 132 25.02 -9.11 29.46
N GLU A 133 25.96 -9.55 30.31
CA GLU A 133 25.63 -10.23 31.58
C GLU A 133 25.37 -9.24 32.71
N SER A 134 26.23 -8.23 32.87
CA SER A 134 26.11 -7.22 33.91
C SER A 134 25.22 -6.03 33.53
N TYR A 135 24.88 -5.89 32.24
CA TYR A 135 24.19 -4.74 31.65
C TYR A 135 24.93 -3.40 31.86
N THR A 136 26.24 -3.43 32.09
CA THR A 136 27.05 -2.21 32.21
C THR A 136 27.48 -1.72 30.83
N CYS A 137 27.24 -0.44 30.54
CA CYS A 137 27.56 0.19 29.26
C CYS A 137 28.52 1.37 29.42
N GLN A 138 29.47 1.49 28.50
CA GLN A 138 30.39 2.62 28.36
C GLN A 138 30.23 3.25 26.99
N ILE A 139 30.38 4.58 26.90
CA ILE A 139 30.31 5.29 25.62
C ILE A 139 31.47 4.79 24.75
N PHE A 140 31.18 4.42 23.51
CA PHE A 140 32.19 4.03 22.54
C PHE A 140 32.64 5.27 21.76
N GLY A 141 33.85 5.74 22.05
CA GLY A 141 34.46 6.90 21.41
C GLY A 141 34.22 8.25 22.09
N THR A 142 35.05 9.24 21.73
CA THR A 142 35.04 10.59 22.32
C THR A 142 34.18 11.59 21.55
N HIS A 143 33.81 11.26 20.31
CA HIS A 143 32.94 12.07 19.46
C HIS A 143 31.56 11.43 19.41
N LYS A 144 30.51 12.20 19.68
CA LYS A 144 29.12 11.78 19.49
C LYS A 144 28.77 11.79 18.00
N GLN A 145 29.33 10.85 17.24
CA GLN A 145 28.80 10.52 15.93
C GLN A 145 27.46 9.83 16.18
N ASP A 146 26.37 10.55 15.97
CA ASP A 146 25.04 9.99 16.20
C ASP A 146 24.54 9.34 14.92
N PHE A 147 24.70 8.02 14.87
CA PHE A 147 24.19 7.16 13.81
C PHE A 147 22.66 7.06 13.89
N THR A 148 21.98 8.14 13.52
CA THR A 148 20.52 8.33 13.61
C THR A 148 19.73 7.61 12.52
N SER A 149 20.40 6.86 11.65
CA SER A 149 19.82 6.19 10.47
C SER A 149 20.42 4.80 10.28
N ALA A 150 20.21 4.16 9.12
CA ALA A 150 20.82 2.86 8.83
C ALA A 150 22.36 2.95 8.86
N PHE A 151 22.99 2.03 9.58
CA PHE A 151 24.43 1.81 9.62
C PHE A 151 24.70 0.33 9.92
N HIS A 152 25.86 -0.18 9.52
CA HIS A 152 26.30 -1.54 9.82
C HIS A 152 27.66 -1.61 10.48
N ILE A 153 27.92 -2.64 11.27
CA ILE A 153 29.15 -2.78 12.06
C ILE A 153 29.85 -4.09 11.73
N ALA A 154 31.15 -4.04 11.49
CA ALA A 154 32.03 -5.20 11.50
C ALA A 154 33.17 -4.98 12.52
N ILE A 155 33.61 -6.04 13.19
CA ILE A 155 34.72 -6.01 14.15
C ILE A 155 35.76 -7.03 13.71
N ASP A 156 37.03 -6.61 13.63
CA ASP A 156 38.16 -7.53 13.52
C ASP A 156 38.50 -8.08 14.91
N TRP A 157 38.09 -9.31 15.23
CA TRP A 157 38.34 -9.91 16.54
C TRP A 157 39.82 -10.11 16.89
N SER A 158 40.75 -9.98 15.94
CA SER A 158 42.18 -10.07 16.26
C SER A 158 42.73 -8.80 16.91
N SER A 159 42.11 -7.65 16.64
CA SER A 159 42.53 -6.33 17.11
C SER A 159 41.44 -5.57 17.87
N ASP A 160 40.19 -6.05 17.78
CA ASP A 160 38.95 -5.35 18.14
C ASP A 160 38.81 -3.97 17.45
N GLU A 161 39.45 -3.77 16.29
CA GLU A 161 39.18 -2.62 15.43
C GLU A 161 37.76 -2.71 14.85
N VAL A 162 37.07 -1.57 14.82
CA VAL A 162 35.65 -1.48 14.45
C VAL A 162 35.52 -0.72 13.14
N TYR A 163 34.77 -1.32 12.22
CA TYR A 163 34.45 -0.75 10.92
C TYR A 163 32.96 -0.48 10.84
N ILE A 164 32.58 0.74 10.44
CA ILE A 164 31.17 1.13 10.38
C ILE A 164 30.87 1.73 9.01
N THR A 165 29.83 1.23 8.34
CA THR A 165 29.22 1.90 7.19
C THR A 165 28.08 2.78 7.67
N ASP A 166 28.13 4.05 7.30
CA ASP A 166 27.03 4.99 7.50
C ASP A 166 26.30 5.17 6.18
N THR A 167 25.19 4.45 6.04
CA THR A 167 24.44 4.33 4.79
C THR A 167 24.01 5.70 4.29
N GLN A 168 23.46 6.53 5.19
CA GLN A 168 22.92 7.85 4.84
C GLN A 168 24.03 8.82 4.41
N TYR A 169 25.18 8.80 5.08
CA TYR A 169 26.26 9.73 4.77
C TYR A 169 27.27 9.18 3.76
N HIS A 170 27.02 8.00 3.19
CA HIS A 170 27.88 7.36 2.18
C HIS A 170 29.34 7.27 2.64
N THR A 171 29.52 7.01 3.93
CA THR A 171 30.83 7.09 4.59
C THR A 171 31.14 5.76 5.25
N ILE A 172 32.41 5.37 5.22
CA ILE A 172 32.93 4.26 6.01
C ILE A 172 33.87 4.82 7.07
N TYR A 173 33.77 4.31 8.29
CA TYR A 173 34.59 4.70 9.43
C TYR A 173 35.40 3.53 9.95
N LYS A 174 36.60 3.82 10.44
CA LYS A 174 37.45 2.90 11.20
C LYS A 174 37.73 3.47 12.58
N PHE A 175 37.50 2.67 13.61
CA PHE A 175 37.79 3.01 15.00
C PHE A 175 38.70 1.96 15.64
N ASP A 176 39.45 2.37 16.66
CA ASP A 176 40.06 1.40 17.58
C ASP A 176 39.01 0.79 18.53
N ASN A 177 39.44 -0.17 19.33
CA ASN A 177 38.59 -0.88 20.30
C ASN A 177 38.00 -0.02 21.44
N ASN A 178 38.42 1.25 21.56
CA ASN A 178 37.91 2.23 22.52
C ASN A 178 37.06 3.33 21.83
N GLY A 179 36.88 3.24 20.51
CA GLY A 179 36.09 4.18 19.72
C GLY A 179 36.83 5.46 19.32
N LYS A 180 38.17 5.48 19.35
CA LYS A 180 38.94 6.57 18.73
C LYS A 180 38.91 6.39 17.22
N LEU A 181 38.51 7.44 16.49
CA LEU A 181 38.52 7.43 15.02
C LEU A 181 39.96 7.31 14.50
N LEU A 182 40.22 6.29 13.70
CA LEU A 182 41.52 6.01 13.07
C LEU A 182 41.55 6.50 11.63
N ALA A 183 40.49 6.23 10.87
CA ALA A 183 40.34 6.65 9.47
C ALA A 183 38.86 6.76 9.09
N GLN A 184 38.60 7.48 8.00
CA GLN A 184 37.29 7.54 7.37
C GLN A 184 37.43 7.68 5.85
N GLN A 185 36.47 7.17 5.10
CA GLN A 185 36.39 7.29 3.66
C GLN A 185 35.00 7.83 3.30
N THR A 186 34.96 9.00 2.67
CA THR A 186 33.72 9.72 2.34
C THR A 186 33.42 9.74 0.84
N GLN A 187 34.26 9.10 0.02
CA GLN A 187 34.14 9.05 -1.43
C GLN A 187 34.14 7.59 -1.92
N GLY A 188 33.51 7.35 -3.07
CA GLY A 188 33.54 6.06 -3.76
C GLY A 188 32.39 5.10 -3.43
N TYR A 189 31.65 5.33 -2.35
CA TYR A 189 30.50 4.51 -1.94
C TYR A 189 29.18 5.25 -2.15
N LEU A 190 28.07 4.53 -2.40
CA LEU A 190 26.75 5.12 -2.57
C LEU A 190 25.68 4.25 -1.90
N PHE A 191 25.24 4.69 -0.71
CA PHE A 191 24.42 3.93 0.24
C PHE A 191 25.08 2.59 0.62
N PRO A 192 26.28 2.61 1.25
CA PRO A 192 26.90 1.39 1.75
C PRO A 192 26.07 0.84 2.92
N ASN A 193 25.50 -0.36 2.75
CA ASN A 193 24.78 -1.08 3.79
C ASN A 193 25.73 -2.05 4.52
N GLN A 194 25.47 -3.36 4.54
CA GLN A 194 26.25 -4.28 5.36
C GLN A 194 27.75 -4.22 5.05
N ILE A 195 28.56 -4.34 6.10
CA ILE A 195 30.01 -4.48 6.05
C ILE A 195 30.42 -5.77 6.76
N SER A 196 31.44 -6.45 6.25
CA SER A 196 32.04 -7.63 6.88
C SER A 196 33.57 -7.55 6.77
N PHE A 197 34.27 -8.00 7.81
CA PHE A 197 35.73 -8.12 7.81
C PHE A 197 36.11 -9.60 7.67
N TYR A 198 36.85 -9.93 6.61
CA TYR A 198 37.28 -11.30 6.34
C TYR A 198 38.58 -11.32 5.55
N ASN A 199 39.53 -12.20 5.91
CA ASN A 199 40.85 -12.33 5.25
C ASN A 199 41.58 -11.00 5.05
N ASN A 200 41.59 -10.15 6.07
CA ASN A 200 42.18 -8.80 6.04
C ASN A 200 41.65 -7.91 4.90
N LYS A 201 40.35 -8.04 4.60
CA LYS A 201 39.61 -7.22 3.64
C LYS A 201 38.26 -6.83 4.22
N LEU A 202 37.76 -5.69 3.76
CA LEU A 202 36.39 -5.26 4.00
C LEU A 202 35.53 -5.62 2.80
N TYR A 203 34.41 -6.28 3.04
CA TYR A 203 33.37 -6.52 2.05
C TYR A 203 32.22 -5.60 2.37
N ILE A 204 31.72 -4.84 1.39
CA ILE A 204 30.67 -3.84 1.59
C ILE A 204 29.57 -4.01 0.56
N ALA A 205 28.32 -4.13 1.02
CA ALA A 205 27.16 -4.03 0.15
C ALA A 205 26.94 -2.57 -0.27
N ASP A 206 27.39 -2.22 -1.47
CA ASP A 206 27.28 -0.86 -2.01
C ASP A 206 26.03 -0.77 -2.89
N THR A 207 24.92 -0.43 -2.24
CA THR A 207 23.57 -0.66 -2.74
C THR A 207 23.30 0.02 -4.07
N ASN A 208 23.65 1.30 -4.20
CA ASN A 208 23.39 2.03 -5.45
C ASN A 208 24.46 1.82 -6.53
N HIS A 209 25.58 1.18 -6.20
CA HIS A 209 26.48 0.63 -7.21
C HIS A 209 26.08 -0.77 -7.66
N HIS A 210 25.04 -1.38 -7.05
CA HIS A 210 24.54 -2.72 -7.35
C HIS A 210 25.64 -3.79 -7.23
N SER A 211 26.53 -3.63 -6.25
CA SER A 211 27.74 -4.44 -6.13
C SER A 211 28.14 -4.70 -4.69
N ILE A 212 28.85 -5.80 -4.47
CA ILE A 212 29.70 -5.95 -3.30
C ILE A 212 31.09 -5.39 -3.65
N GLN A 213 31.56 -4.43 -2.86
CA GLN A 213 32.89 -3.85 -2.97
C GLN A 213 33.84 -4.59 -2.02
N ILE A 214 35.06 -4.88 -2.47
CA ILE A 214 36.13 -5.37 -1.61
C ILE A 214 37.15 -4.25 -1.47
N ALA A 215 37.46 -3.88 -0.23
CA ALA A 215 38.25 -2.73 0.11
C ALA A 215 39.32 -3.01 1.15
N ASN A 216 40.32 -2.12 1.19
CA ASN A 216 41.48 -2.24 2.06
C ASN A 216 41.17 -1.73 3.49
N PRO A 217 41.41 -2.51 4.57
CA PRO A 217 41.15 -2.08 5.95
C PRO A 217 42.28 -1.23 6.56
N GLU A 218 43.45 -1.14 5.92
CA GLU A 218 44.63 -0.44 6.45
C GLU A 218 44.41 1.07 6.50
N THR A 219 44.81 1.70 7.60
CA THR A 219 44.54 3.12 7.88
C THR A 219 45.07 4.07 6.78
N SER A 220 46.21 3.76 6.15
CA SER A 220 46.83 4.60 5.12
C SER A 220 46.09 4.64 3.78
N THR A 221 45.34 3.58 3.48
CA THR A 221 44.62 3.34 2.22
C THR A 221 43.18 2.92 2.54
N PHE A 222 42.63 3.53 3.59
CA PHE A 222 41.44 3.02 4.23
C PHE A 222 40.23 3.05 3.31
N ALA A 223 39.60 1.89 3.19
CA ALA A 223 38.44 1.63 2.36
C ALA A 223 38.64 2.00 0.86
N ASP A 224 39.88 2.00 0.37
CA ASP A 224 40.16 2.05 -1.06
C ASP A 224 39.61 0.77 -1.71
N ILE A 225 38.75 0.94 -2.73
CA ILE A 225 38.10 -0.16 -3.43
C ILE A 225 39.14 -0.86 -4.31
N GLU A 226 39.40 -2.14 -4.00
CA GLU A 226 40.33 -2.98 -4.76
C GLU A 226 39.61 -3.82 -5.81
N GLN A 227 38.40 -4.28 -5.50
CA GLN A 227 37.58 -5.10 -6.39
C GLN A 227 36.10 -4.75 -6.25
N SER A 228 35.33 -4.99 -7.32
CA SER A 228 33.89 -4.72 -7.36
C SER A 228 33.17 -5.84 -8.11
N TYR A 229 32.19 -6.44 -7.46
CA TYR A 229 31.40 -7.54 -8.02
C TYR A 229 29.93 -7.17 -8.08
N ARG A 230 29.38 -7.11 -9.30
CA ARG A 230 27.95 -6.83 -9.49
C ARG A 230 27.10 -8.01 -9.02
N VAL A 231 26.03 -7.72 -8.28
CA VAL A 231 25.11 -8.74 -7.75
C VAL A 231 23.91 -9.01 -8.69
N THR A 232 23.98 -8.52 -9.93
CA THR A 232 22.89 -8.65 -10.91
C THR A 232 22.96 -9.97 -11.67
N ASN A 233 21.87 -10.73 -11.69
CA ASN A 233 21.67 -11.82 -12.64
C ASN A 233 20.24 -11.81 -13.18
N LYS A 234 20.04 -11.21 -14.37
CA LYS A 234 18.71 -11.01 -14.98
C LYS A 234 17.98 -12.29 -15.36
N ASP A 235 18.69 -13.39 -15.53
CA ASP A 235 18.09 -14.69 -15.86
C ASP A 235 17.47 -15.36 -14.62
N ILE A 236 17.91 -14.95 -13.42
CA ILE A 236 17.45 -15.49 -12.13
C ILE A 236 16.52 -14.51 -11.41
N SER A 237 16.88 -13.22 -11.41
CA SER A 237 16.18 -12.17 -10.68
C SER A 237 16.28 -10.82 -11.39
N THR A 238 15.23 -10.02 -11.23
CA THR A 238 15.25 -8.60 -11.65
C THR A 238 15.70 -7.65 -10.54
N ARG A 239 15.90 -8.17 -9.32
CA ARG A 239 16.38 -7.44 -8.14
C ARG A 239 17.90 -7.27 -8.20
N ASN A 240 18.39 -6.12 -7.72
CA ASN A 240 19.80 -5.76 -7.86
C ASN A 240 20.33 -4.78 -6.81
N TRP A 241 19.59 -4.51 -5.73
CA TRP A 241 20.00 -3.58 -4.68
C TRP A 241 20.56 -4.37 -3.49
N PRO A 242 21.87 -4.67 -3.42
CA PRO A 242 22.41 -5.46 -2.31
C PRO A 242 22.20 -4.74 -0.98
N TYR A 243 21.75 -5.46 0.04
CA TYR A 243 21.52 -4.91 1.38
C TYR A 243 22.33 -5.65 2.44
N SER A 244 22.09 -6.96 2.56
CA SER A 244 22.80 -7.87 3.47
C SER A 244 23.46 -9.02 2.69
N PHE A 245 24.50 -9.63 3.23
CA PHE A 245 25.18 -10.79 2.69
C PHE A 245 25.90 -11.61 3.77
N ALA A 246 26.10 -12.89 3.48
CA ALA A 246 26.88 -13.80 4.32
C ALA A 246 27.83 -14.66 3.46
N ARG A 247 29.01 -14.96 4.00
CA ARG A 247 29.91 -15.96 3.42
C ARG A 247 29.57 -17.33 3.99
N ILE A 248 29.18 -18.27 3.13
CA ILE A 248 28.80 -19.63 3.53
C ILE A 248 29.67 -20.62 2.76
N GLY A 249 30.52 -21.35 3.48
CA GLY A 249 31.55 -22.19 2.84
C GLY A 249 32.48 -21.32 1.98
N ASP A 250 32.59 -21.64 0.70
CA ASP A 250 33.38 -20.86 -0.27
C ASP A 250 32.53 -19.88 -1.12
N GLY A 251 31.21 -19.88 -0.92
CA GLY A 251 30.27 -19.03 -1.64
C GLY A 251 29.77 -17.83 -0.84
N TRP A 252 28.96 -17.02 -1.51
CA TRP A 252 28.35 -15.82 -0.96
C TRP A 252 26.84 -15.84 -1.15
N TRP A 253 26.12 -15.43 -0.14
CA TRP A 253 24.67 -15.31 -0.18
C TRP A 253 24.35 -13.85 -0.01
N VAL A 254 23.62 -13.26 -0.95
CA VAL A 254 23.36 -11.81 -0.96
C VAL A 254 21.86 -11.59 -1.02
N ASN A 255 21.36 -10.81 -0.07
CA ASN A 255 20.04 -10.22 -0.11
C ASN A 255 20.05 -9.04 -1.09
N VAL A 256 19.24 -9.16 -2.15
CA VAL A 256 19.03 -8.14 -3.18
C VAL A 256 17.60 -7.62 -3.13
N MET A 257 17.45 -6.33 -2.83
CA MET A 257 16.16 -5.68 -2.63
C MET A 257 15.48 -5.26 -3.93
N GLY A 258 14.20 -4.91 -3.87
CA GLY A 258 13.45 -4.18 -4.90
C GLY A 258 13.81 -2.70 -5.00
N ASN A 259 13.26 -2.02 -6.01
CA ASN A 259 13.53 -0.60 -6.30
C ASN A 259 13.09 0.36 -5.19
N ASP A 260 12.18 -0.07 -4.33
CA ASP A 260 11.72 0.67 -3.15
C ASP A 260 12.35 0.15 -1.85
N MET A 261 13.45 -0.61 -1.96
CA MET A 261 14.13 -1.26 -0.84
C MET A 261 13.20 -2.21 -0.05
N SER A 262 12.29 -2.89 -0.75
CA SER A 262 11.39 -3.90 -0.17
C SER A 262 11.25 -5.11 -1.11
N HIS A 263 10.62 -6.17 -0.62
CA HIS A 263 10.40 -7.43 -1.33
C HIS A 263 11.72 -7.99 -1.89
N GLY A 264 12.70 -8.13 -1.02
CA GLY A 264 14.02 -8.66 -1.34
C GLY A 264 14.00 -10.13 -1.73
N GLU A 265 15.10 -10.56 -2.32
CA GLU A 265 15.36 -11.96 -2.65
C GLU A 265 16.78 -12.32 -2.23
N VAL A 266 17.04 -13.61 -1.94
CA VAL A 266 18.40 -14.06 -1.63
C VAL A 266 18.97 -14.83 -2.81
N LEU A 267 20.09 -14.34 -3.34
CA LEU A 267 20.86 -14.96 -4.41
C LEU A 267 22.10 -15.62 -3.86
N VAL A 268 22.43 -16.80 -4.39
CA VAL A 268 23.63 -17.57 -4.03
C VAL A 268 24.67 -17.45 -5.14
N PHE A 269 25.87 -17.07 -4.77
CA PHE A 269 27.05 -16.86 -5.59
C PHE A 269 28.16 -17.83 -5.19
N ASP A 270 29.00 -18.22 -6.15
CA ASP A 270 30.24 -18.92 -5.86
C ASP A 270 31.37 -17.94 -5.45
N GLN A 271 32.58 -18.49 -5.28
CA GLN A 271 33.79 -17.73 -4.94
C GLN A 271 34.18 -16.69 -6.01
N ASP A 272 33.75 -16.87 -7.26
CA ASP A 272 34.04 -16.02 -8.40
C ASP A 272 32.91 -14.98 -8.64
N TRP A 273 31.97 -14.87 -7.68
CA TRP A 273 30.81 -13.99 -7.72
C TRP A 273 29.86 -14.24 -8.91
N VAL A 274 29.77 -15.49 -9.35
CA VAL A 274 28.78 -15.92 -10.33
C VAL A 274 27.54 -16.42 -9.59
N SER A 275 26.38 -15.81 -9.86
CA SER A 275 25.11 -16.23 -9.25
C SER A 275 24.56 -17.48 -9.93
N HIS A 276 24.27 -18.51 -9.14
CA HIS A 276 23.80 -19.81 -9.62
C HIS A 276 22.31 -20.05 -9.36
N ARG A 277 21.75 -19.41 -8.34
CA ARG A 277 20.36 -19.65 -7.91
C ARG A 277 19.82 -18.54 -7.02
N LYS A 278 18.48 -18.53 -6.94
CA LYS A 278 17.69 -17.82 -5.94
C LYS A 278 17.17 -18.82 -4.90
N LEU A 279 17.15 -18.44 -3.63
CA LEU A 279 16.56 -19.28 -2.58
C LEU A 279 15.03 -19.39 -2.73
N PRO A 280 14.44 -20.54 -2.40
CA PRO A 280 13.00 -20.73 -2.43
C PRO A 280 12.34 -20.14 -1.16
N LEU A 281 12.14 -18.81 -1.15
CA LEU A 281 11.38 -18.10 -0.12
C LEU A 281 9.90 -17.98 -0.53
N ALA A 282 9.03 -17.56 0.40
CA ALA A 282 7.63 -17.26 0.08
C ALA A 282 7.50 -16.08 -0.91
N ASP A 283 6.45 -16.07 -1.73
CA ASP A 283 6.24 -15.05 -2.78
C ASP A 283 6.23 -13.60 -2.25
N ASN A 284 5.82 -13.41 -1.00
CA ASN A 284 5.72 -12.12 -0.32
C ASN A 284 6.79 -11.95 0.78
N ALA A 285 7.80 -12.82 0.81
CA ALA A 285 8.89 -12.69 1.76
C ALA A 285 9.64 -11.37 1.55
N ASP A 286 10.07 -10.76 2.65
CA ASP A 286 11.02 -9.65 2.63
C ASP A 286 12.21 -10.01 3.53
N PRO A 287 13.19 -10.74 2.97
CA PRO A 287 14.35 -11.15 3.74
C PRO A 287 15.09 -9.91 4.23
N MET A 288 15.56 -9.93 5.48
CA MET A 288 16.32 -8.81 6.05
C MET A 288 17.79 -9.15 6.20
N ASP A 289 18.10 -10.27 6.85
CA ASP A 289 19.47 -10.64 7.15
C ASP A 289 19.75 -12.13 6.92
N ILE A 290 21.02 -12.44 6.69
CA ILE A 290 21.53 -13.77 6.37
C ILE A 290 22.70 -14.05 7.30
N ALA A 291 22.69 -15.21 7.96
CA ALA A 291 23.80 -15.59 8.82
C ALA A 291 24.10 -17.08 8.77
N GLN A 292 25.36 -17.43 8.98
CA GLN A 292 25.78 -18.81 9.14
C GLN A 292 25.37 -19.35 10.51
N LEU A 293 24.89 -20.60 10.56
CA LEU A 293 24.54 -21.31 11.78
C LEU A 293 25.09 -22.74 11.71
N GLY A 294 26.34 -22.91 12.17
CA GLY A 294 27.08 -24.15 11.92
C GLY A 294 27.22 -24.43 10.42
N ASP A 295 26.76 -25.59 9.97
CA ASP A 295 26.74 -25.98 8.55
C ASP A 295 25.46 -25.52 7.80
N ARG A 296 24.61 -24.74 8.46
CA ARG A 296 23.33 -24.24 7.95
C ARG A 296 23.39 -22.73 7.74
N VAL A 297 22.35 -22.23 7.08
CA VAL A 297 22.15 -20.79 6.86
C VAL A 297 20.79 -20.40 7.40
N MET A 298 20.75 -19.33 8.19
CA MET A 298 19.52 -18.73 8.67
C MET A 298 19.23 -17.45 7.88
N VAL A 299 17.96 -17.26 7.50
CA VAL A 299 17.48 -16.06 6.81
C VAL A 299 16.25 -15.53 7.54
N THR A 300 16.29 -14.29 7.98
CA THR A 300 15.13 -13.63 8.63
C THR A 300 14.18 -13.08 7.57
N ASP A 301 12.87 -13.24 7.76
CA ASP A 301 11.82 -12.65 6.94
C ASP A 301 10.97 -11.69 7.77
N TYR A 302 11.15 -10.41 7.50
CA TYR A 302 10.52 -9.34 8.26
C TYR A 302 9.03 -9.21 7.95
N GLU A 303 8.62 -9.40 6.69
CA GLU A 303 7.24 -9.22 6.28
C GLU A 303 6.35 -10.34 6.82
N ASN A 304 6.81 -11.58 6.71
CA ASN A 304 6.07 -12.73 7.23
C ASN A 304 6.29 -12.98 8.73
N ASN A 305 7.26 -12.28 9.35
CA ASN A 305 7.68 -12.50 10.73
C ASN A 305 8.00 -14.00 10.94
N ASP A 306 8.89 -14.49 10.09
CA ASP A 306 9.32 -15.89 10.02
C ASP A 306 10.84 -15.98 9.87
N ILE A 307 11.39 -17.16 10.08
CA ILE A 307 12.82 -17.44 9.95
C ILE A 307 12.99 -18.73 9.17
N TYR A 308 13.66 -18.63 8.03
CA TYR A 308 14.00 -19.77 7.20
C TYR A 308 15.36 -20.33 7.58
N VAL A 309 15.49 -21.66 7.52
CA VAL A 309 16.77 -22.35 7.69
C VAL A 309 17.04 -23.18 6.44
N PHE A 310 18.25 -23.06 5.91
CA PHE A 310 18.72 -23.77 4.72
C PHE A 310 19.96 -24.59 5.03
N ASP A 311 20.23 -25.60 4.22
CA ASP A 311 21.56 -26.18 4.14
C ASP A 311 22.54 -25.20 3.45
N SER A 312 23.83 -25.52 3.46
CA SER A 312 24.87 -24.71 2.80
C SER A 312 24.71 -24.60 1.27
N TYR A 313 23.82 -25.38 0.65
CA TYR A 313 23.55 -25.37 -0.80
C TYR A 313 22.27 -24.59 -1.17
N GLY A 314 21.51 -24.09 -0.20
CA GLY A 314 20.27 -23.35 -0.43
C GLY A 314 19.01 -24.22 -0.47
N SER A 315 19.05 -25.46 -0.01
CA SER A 315 17.86 -26.30 0.15
C SER A 315 17.19 -26.02 1.49
N PRO A 316 15.86 -25.80 1.53
CA PRO A 316 15.16 -25.50 2.78
C PRO A 316 15.17 -26.69 3.73
N LEU A 317 15.45 -26.43 5.01
CA LEU A 317 15.45 -27.40 6.09
C LEU A 317 14.26 -27.15 7.01
N ASN A 318 13.44 -28.17 7.23
CA ASN A 318 12.32 -28.10 8.17
C ASN A 318 12.81 -28.34 9.59
N ILE A 319 13.41 -27.31 10.19
CA ILE A 319 13.95 -27.35 11.55
C ILE A 319 13.02 -26.60 12.49
N THR A 320 12.81 -27.17 13.68
CA THR A 320 12.03 -26.49 14.73
C THR A 320 12.91 -25.51 15.48
N LEU A 321 12.57 -24.23 15.42
CA LEU A 321 13.20 -23.17 16.22
C LEU A 321 12.94 -23.39 17.73
N PRO A 322 13.80 -22.86 18.61
CA PRO A 322 13.56 -22.87 20.06
C PRO A 322 12.18 -22.31 20.42
N ALA A 323 11.56 -22.91 21.44
CA ALA A 323 10.19 -22.59 21.83
C ALA A 323 9.97 -21.10 22.15
N ALA A 324 10.98 -20.43 22.74
CA ALA A 324 10.95 -19.00 23.05
C ALA A 324 10.80 -18.14 21.78
N ILE A 325 11.63 -18.41 20.76
CA ILE A 325 11.60 -17.71 19.46
C ILE A 325 10.29 -18.01 18.73
N LYS A 326 9.90 -19.29 18.64
CA LYS A 326 8.66 -19.69 17.95
C LYS A 326 7.41 -19.03 18.57
N THR A 327 7.34 -18.99 19.90
CA THR A 327 6.22 -18.35 20.61
C THR A 327 6.21 -16.85 20.37
N LYS A 328 7.40 -16.22 20.36
CA LYS A 328 7.52 -14.79 20.12
C LYS A 328 7.15 -14.40 18.70
N LEU A 329 7.57 -15.17 17.69
CA LEU A 329 7.15 -14.99 16.30
C LEU A 329 5.62 -15.12 16.19
N ALA A 330 5.01 -16.19 16.71
CA ALA A 330 3.56 -16.36 16.65
C ALA A 330 2.80 -15.19 17.30
N SER A 331 3.27 -14.72 18.48
CA SER A 331 2.69 -13.58 19.18
C SER A 331 2.83 -12.26 18.39
N ASN A 332 3.99 -12.01 17.77
CA ASN A 332 4.19 -10.85 16.91
C ASN A 332 3.23 -10.88 15.70
N GLN A 333 3.08 -12.03 15.05
CA GLN A 333 2.22 -12.18 13.88
C GLN A 333 0.74 -11.92 14.24
N GLU A 334 0.28 -12.43 15.38
CA GLU A 334 -1.07 -12.17 15.89
C GLU A 334 -1.29 -10.68 16.17
N GLN A 335 -0.36 -10.05 16.89
CA GLN A 335 -0.45 -8.62 17.24
C GLN A 335 -0.43 -7.71 16.01
N ARG A 336 0.45 -7.99 15.03
CA ARG A 336 0.51 -7.26 13.76
C ARG A 336 -0.78 -7.42 12.97
N SER A 337 -1.30 -8.64 12.87
CA SER A 337 -2.58 -8.94 12.19
C SER A 337 -3.78 -8.24 12.85
N TYR A 338 -3.79 -8.16 14.17
CA TYR A 338 -4.82 -7.43 14.92
C TYR A 338 -4.84 -5.95 14.57
N TYR A 339 -3.69 -5.28 14.61
CA TYR A 339 -3.60 -3.85 14.28
C TYR A 339 -3.85 -3.56 12.80
N GLN A 340 -3.41 -4.44 11.89
CA GLN A 340 -3.78 -4.36 10.47
C GLN A 340 -5.30 -4.49 10.26
N SER A 341 -5.96 -5.34 11.04
CA SER A 341 -7.43 -5.45 11.01
C SER A 341 -8.12 -4.18 11.51
N LEU A 342 -7.54 -3.49 12.51
CA LEU A 342 -8.03 -2.19 12.97
C LEU A 342 -7.81 -1.09 11.92
N ASP A 343 -6.65 -1.04 11.26
CA ASP A 343 -6.41 -0.12 10.13
C ASP A 343 -7.44 -0.33 9.00
N MET A 344 -7.71 -1.60 8.67
CA MET A 344 -8.73 -1.97 7.70
C MET A 344 -10.13 -1.54 8.15
N ALA A 345 -10.49 -1.74 9.43
CA ALA A 345 -11.76 -1.29 9.99
C ALA A 345 -11.91 0.24 9.91
N GLY A 346 -10.83 0.99 10.17
CA GLY A 346 -10.79 2.44 9.98
C GLY A 346 -11.04 2.85 8.52
N THR A 347 -10.42 2.14 7.58
CA THR A 347 -10.63 2.35 6.14
C THR A 347 -12.08 2.10 5.72
N ILE A 348 -12.66 0.98 6.16
CA ILE A 348 -14.07 0.65 5.90
C ILE A 348 -14.98 1.71 6.54
N GLY A 349 -14.70 2.10 7.80
CA GLY A 349 -15.43 3.15 8.51
C GLY A 349 -15.43 4.48 7.75
N LEU A 350 -14.29 4.88 7.17
CA LEU A 350 -14.18 6.10 6.36
C LEU A 350 -15.06 6.03 5.11
N ILE A 351 -15.01 4.91 4.38
CA ILE A 351 -15.81 4.69 3.18
C ILE A 351 -17.31 4.73 3.52
N VAL A 352 -17.73 4.05 4.59
CA VAL A 352 -19.12 4.03 5.05
C VAL A 352 -19.56 5.43 5.49
N PHE A 353 -18.73 6.17 6.22
CA PHE A 353 -19.04 7.52 6.67
C PHE A 353 -19.27 8.49 5.49
N ILE A 354 -18.37 8.50 4.51
CA ILE A 354 -18.49 9.31 3.28
C ILE A 354 -19.78 8.93 2.53
N THR A 355 -20.07 7.64 2.45
CA THR A 355 -21.28 7.11 1.80
C THR A 355 -22.55 7.61 2.45
N LEU A 356 -22.67 7.44 3.77
CA LEU A 356 -23.85 7.84 4.53
C LEU A 356 -24.01 9.36 4.51
N GLY A 357 -22.91 10.11 4.57
CA GLY A 357 -22.91 11.56 4.40
C GLY A 357 -23.47 11.98 3.04
N PHE A 358 -23.04 11.33 1.95
CA PHE A 358 -23.55 11.59 0.61
C PHE A 358 -25.05 11.25 0.48
N ILE A 359 -25.48 10.09 0.99
CA ILE A 359 -26.89 9.68 1.01
C ILE A 359 -27.72 10.67 1.84
N GLY A 360 -27.24 11.07 3.02
CA GLY A 360 -27.90 12.05 3.89
C GLY A 360 -28.05 13.42 3.21
N ALA A 361 -27.01 13.91 2.54
CA ALA A 361 -27.06 15.15 1.76
C ALA A 361 -28.11 15.08 0.65
N LEU A 362 -28.22 13.94 -0.04
CA LEU A 362 -29.24 13.72 -1.07
C LEU A 362 -30.66 13.66 -0.51
N ILE A 363 -30.85 13.04 0.66
CA ILE A 363 -32.15 13.03 1.34
C ILE A 363 -32.52 14.45 1.79
N HIS A 364 -31.59 15.19 2.38
CA HIS A 364 -31.82 16.57 2.81
C HIS A 364 -32.16 17.50 1.64
N ALA A 365 -31.45 17.38 0.51
CA ALA A 365 -31.76 18.12 -0.72
C ALA A 365 -33.16 17.81 -1.28
N ARG A 366 -33.80 16.72 -0.84
CA ARG A 366 -35.15 16.30 -1.23
C ARG A 366 -36.21 16.58 -0.18
N MET A 367 -35.83 16.94 1.05
CA MET A 367 -36.81 17.43 2.02
C MET A 367 -37.39 18.73 1.45
N PRO A 368 -38.74 18.89 1.46
CA PRO A 368 -39.35 20.12 0.99
C PRO A 368 -38.85 21.26 1.88
N GLY A 369 -37.86 22.00 1.41
CA GLY A 369 -37.65 23.37 1.85
C GLY A 369 -38.95 24.14 1.59
N ASN A 370 -39.19 25.21 2.36
CA ASN A 370 -40.30 26.14 2.17
C ASN A 370 -40.27 26.81 0.77
N GLU A 371 -40.44 26.06 -0.31
CA GLU A 371 -40.83 26.55 -1.61
C GLU A 371 -42.31 26.91 -1.52
N LYS A 372 -42.56 28.07 -0.91
CA LYS A 372 -43.71 28.88 -1.27
C LYS A 372 -43.60 29.12 -2.78
N ASN A 373 -44.64 28.69 -3.50
CA ASN A 373 -44.90 28.92 -4.92
C ASN A 373 -44.27 27.92 -5.90
N SER A 374 -44.79 26.68 -5.90
CA SER A 374 -45.07 26.06 -7.20
C SER A 374 -46.53 26.34 -7.54
N THR A 375 -46.75 27.27 -8.45
CA THR A 375 -48.03 27.48 -9.12
C THR A 375 -48.45 26.10 -9.66
N LYS A 376 -49.54 25.54 -9.12
CA LYS A 376 -50.22 24.37 -9.70
C LYS A 376 -50.74 24.77 -11.08
N THR A 377 -49.83 24.78 -12.06
CA THR A 377 -50.16 24.93 -13.47
C THR A 377 -50.87 23.64 -13.86
N GLN A 378 -52.13 23.74 -14.29
CA GLN A 378 -52.94 22.59 -14.69
C GLN A 378 -52.13 21.70 -15.66
N SER A 379 -52.03 20.42 -15.33
CA SER A 379 -51.36 19.45 -16.20
C SER A 379 -52.17 19.29 -17.49
N ILE A 380 -51.49 19.42 -18.63
CA ILE A 380 -52.09 19.12 -19.94
C ILE A 380 -52.36 17.61 -19.93
N LYS A 381 -53.62 17.21 -19.78
CA LYS A 381 -54.03 15.80 -19.81
C LYS A 381 -54.43 15.44 -21.23
N ILE A 382 -53.66 14.55 -21.85
CA ILE A 382 -53.96 13.95 -23.16
C ILE A 382 -54.14 12.45 -22.93
N ASP A 383 -55.07 11.84 -23.65
CA ASP A 383 -55.08 10.39 -23.72
C ASP A 383 -53.87 9.92 -24.54
N ILE A 384 -52.86 9.37 -23.87
CA ILE A 384 -51.66 8.83 -24.51
C ILE A 384 -51.95 7.61 -25.41
N LYS A 385 -53.19 7.10 -25.42
CA LYS A 385 -53.68 6.06 -26.34
C LYS A 385 -54.37 6.64 -27.57
N ASP A 386 -54.49 7.96 -27.68
CA ASP A 386 -55.02 8.61 -28.88
C ASP A 386 -54.18 8.20 -30.10
N PRO A 387 -54.81 7.73 -31.20
CA PRO A 387 -54.13 7.38 -32.45
C PRO A 387 -53.24 8.50 -33.02
N GLY A 388 -53.50 9.76 -32.67
CA GLY A 388 -52.69 10.92 -33.05
C GLY A 388 -51.34 11.03 -32.32
N VAL A 389 -51.10 10.23 -31.28
CA VAL A 389 -49.82 10.22 -30.55
C VAL A 389 -48.79 9.38 -31.29
N THR A 390 -47.72 10.02 -31.76
CA THR A 390 -46.59 9.34 -32.40
C THR A 390 -45.41 9.21 -31.43
N TRP A 391 -44.95 7.98 -31.21
CA TRP A 391 -43.76 7.70 -30.40
C TRP A 391 -42.50 7.62 -31.27
N ILE A 392 -41.41 8.24 -30.81
CA ILE A 392 -40.11 8.20 -31.46
C ILE A 392 -39.62 6.75 -31.52
N LYS A 393 -39.18 6.34 -32.71
CA LYS A 393 -38.66 4.99 -32.95
C LYS A 393 -37.37 4.76 -32.17
N LYS A 394 -37.20 3.54 -31.69
CA LYS A 394 -35.96 3.09 -31.08
C LYS A 394 -35.00 2.57 -32.15
N ASN A 395 -33.71 2.74 -31.91
CA ASN A 395 -32.66 2.21 -32.76
C ASN A 395 -32.51 0.69 -32.54
N THR A 396 -33.24 -0.11 -33.32
CA THR A 396 -33.27 -1.57 -33.20
C THR A 396 -31.91 -2.23 -33.44
N ARG A 397 -31.06 -1.66 -34.31
CA ARG A 397 -29.69 -2.15 -34.54
C ARG A 397 -28.82 -1.98 -33.29
N HIS A 398 -28.83 -0.80 -32.68
CA HIS A 398 -28.09 -0.57 -31.44
C HIS A 398 -28.61 -1.39 -30.27
N ILE A 399 -29.94 -1.56 -30.16
CA ILE A 399 -30.52 -2.44 -29.13
C ILE A 399 -30.07 -3.89 -29.32
N LEU A 400 -30.03 -4.39 -30.56
CA LEU A 400 -29.54 -5.74 -30.86
C LEU A 400 -28.06 -5.89 -30.51
N LEU A 401 -27.21 -4.93 -30.92
CA LEU A 401 -25.79 -4.91 -30.57
C LEU A 401 -25.56 -4.90 -29.05
N MET A 402 -26.31 -4.08 -28.31
CA MET A 402 -26.24 -4.03 -26.85
C MET A 402 -26.67 -5.35 -26.21
N LYS A 403 -27.72 -6.02 -26.72
CA LYS A 403 -28.13 -7.34 -26.24
C LYS A 403 -27.06 -8.40 -26.48
N ILE A 404 -26.41 -8.38 -27.66
CA ILE A 404 -25.30 -9.30 -27.99
C ILE A 404 -24.12 -9.04 -27.05
N LEU A 405 -23.70 -7.78 -26.90
CA LEU A 405 -22.59 -7.41 -26.03
C LEU A 405 -22.85 -7.82 -24.58
N PHE A 406 -24.06 -7.58 -24.09
CA PHE A 406 -24.50 -7.97 -22.73
C PHE A 406 -24.51 -9.50 -22.56
N GLY A 407 -24.96 -10.25 -23.57
CA GLY A 407 -24.88 -11.71 -23.57
C GLY A 407 -23.44 -12.23 -23.53
N LEU A 408 -22.54 -11.63 -24.33
CA LEU A 408 -21.11 -11.97 -24.32
C LEU A 408 -20.45 -11.68 -22.98
N THR A 409 -20.82 -10.57 -22.31
CA THR A 409 -20.29 -10.26 -20.98
C THR A 409 -20.76 -11.27 -19.94
N LEU A 410 -22.03 -11.71 -20.01
CA LEU A 410 -22.56 -12.74 -19.12
C LEU A 410 -21.82 -14.08 -19.30
N VAL A 411 -21.55 -14.47 -20.56
CA VAL A 411 -20.77 -15.68 -20.87
C VAL A 411 -19.34 -15.56 -20.35
N LEU A 412 -18.69 -14.42 -20.54
CA LEU A 412 -17.34 -14.17 -20.01
C LEU A 412 -17.31 -14.29 -18.48
N VAL A 413 -18.26 -13.66 -17.78
CA VAL A 413 -18.37 -13.76 -16.33
C VAL A 413 -18.60 -15.21 -15.89
N ALA A 414 -19.47 -15.96 -16.57
CA ALA A 414 -19.72 -17.37 -16.27
C ALA A 414 -18.46 -18.23 -16.47
N LEU A 415 -17.71 -18.01 -17.56
CA LEU A 415 -16.44 -18.70 -17.82
C LEU A 415 -15.39 -18.38 -16.74
N LEU A 416 -15.32 -17.12 -16.30
CA LEU A 416 -14.42 -16.73 -15.21
C LEU A 416 -14.81 -17.40 -13.88
N ILE A 417 -16.10 -17.48 -13.55
CA ILE A 417 -16.59 -18.19 -12.36
C ILE A 417 -16.28 -19.70 -12.44
N LEU A 418 -16.48 -20.31 -13.61
CA LEU A 418 -16.12 -21.72 -13.84
C LEU A 418 -14.62 -21.96 -13.69
N SER A 419 -13.78 -21.04 -14.21
CA SER A 419 -12.33 -21.11 -14.03
C SER A 419 -11.91 -20.94 -12.56
N ALA A 420 -12.62 -20.10 -11.80
CA ALA A 420 -12.40 -19.91 -10.38
C ALA A 420 -12.77 -21.16 -9.56
N TYR A 421 -13.82 -21.88 -9.95
CA TYR A 421 -14.27 -23.09 -9.24
C TYR A 421 -13.33 -24.28 -9.44
N GLY A 422 -12.67 -24.37 -10.60
CA GLY A 422 -11.66 -25.40 -10.87
C GLY A 422 -10.29 -25.13 -10.25
N SER A 423 -10.02 -23.90 -9.82
CA SER A 423 -8.79 -23.53 -9.11
C SER A 423 -9.05 -23.57 -7.61
N THR A 424 -8.57 -24.60 -6.93
CA THR A 424 -8.69 -24.70 -5.48
C THR A 424 -7.92 -23.55 -4.81
N ASN A 425 -8.67 -22.58 -4.26
CA ASN A 425 -8.25 -21.51 -3.34
C ASN A 425 -7.65 -20.21 -3.89
N ASP A 426 -7.66 -19.94 -5.20
CA ASP A 426 -7.08 -18.68 -5.69
C ASP A 426 -8.04 -17.49 -5.57
N ILE A 427 -8.02 -16.84 -4.39
CA ILE A 427 -8.77 -15.61 -4.08
C ILE A 427 -8.51 -14.50 -5.12
N ARG A 428 -7.39 -14.56 -5.86
CA ARG A 428 -7.03 -13.60 -6.93
C ARG A 428 -8.08 -13.56 -8.06
N ILE A 429 -8.70 -14.69 -8.41
CA ILE A 429 -9.71 -14.73 -9.47
C ILE A 429 -11.01 -14.07 -8.97
N LEU A 430 -11.39 -14.32 -7.72
CA LEU A 430 -12.57 -13.68 -7.12
C LEU A 430 -12.43 -12.14 -7.08
N LYS A 431 -11.21 -11.63 -6.86
CA LYS A 431 -10.89 -10.20 -6.91
C LYS A 431 -11.14 -9.56 -8.28
N LEU A 432 -10.92 -10.30 -9.38
CA LEU A 432 -11.16 -9.82 -10.74
C LEU A 432 -12.64 -9.92 -11.14
N VAL A 433 -13.34 -10.95 -10.68
CA VAL A 433 -14.71 -11.24 -11.09
C VAL A 433 -15.74 -10.37 -10.39
N ALA A 434 -15.57 -10.09 -9.09
CA ALA A 434 -16.54 -9.30 -8.32
C ALA A 434 -16.79 -7.87 -8.89
N PRO A 435 -15.75 -7.09 -9.27
CA PRO A 435 -15.93 -5.80 -9.94
C PRO A 435 -16.75 -5.89 -11.24
N LEU A 436 -16.47 -6.91 -12.06
CA LEU A 436 -17.13 -7.10 -13.36
C LEU A 436 -18.62 -7.41 -13.17
N ILE A 437 -18.98 -8.23 -12.18
CA ILE A 437 -20.38 -8.52 -11.85
C ILE A 437 -21.12 -7.25 -11.40
N ILE A 438 -20.48 -6.45 -10.54
CA ILE A 438 -21.06 -5.20 -10.02
C ILE A 438 -21.32 -4.21 -11.18
N ILE A 439 -20.35 -4.01 -12.06
CA ILE A 439 -20.49 -3.14 -13.25
C ILE A 439 -21.55 -3.69 -14.21
N PHE A 440 -21.61 -5.01 -14.39
CA PHE A 440 -22.60 -5.66 -15.26
C PHE A 440 -24.03 -5.47 -14.74
N MET A 441 -24.28 -5.73 -13.45
CA MET A 441 -25.60 -5.60 -12.83
C MET A 441 -26.11 -4.15 -12.86
N THR A 442 -25.22 -3.19 -12.59
CA THR A 442 -25.55 -1.76 -12.60
C THR A 442 -25.84 -1.22 -13.98
N SER A 443 -24.95 -1.47 -14.94
CA SER A 443 -25.14 -1.05 -16.33
C SER A 443 -26.41 -1.67 -16.90
N GLY A 444 -26.67 -2.96 -16.65
CA GLY A 444 -27.90 -3.63 -17.03
C GLY A 444 -29.17 -2.96 -16.47
N TYR A 445 -29.16 -2.55 -15.21
CA TYR A 445 -30.26 -1.80 -14.59
C TYR A 445 -30.53 -0.48 -15.31
N PHE A 446 -29.50 0.36 -15.52
CA PHE A 446 -29.66 1.67 -16.14
C PHE A 446 -30.05 1.57 -17.61
N VAL A 447 -29.46 0.63 -18.37
CA VAL A 447 -29.80 0.38 -19.77
C VAL A 447 -31.26 -0.07 -19.89
N ARG A 448 -31.71 -1.04 -19.06
CA ARG A 448 -33.12 -1.47 -19.05
C ARG A 448 -34.05 -0.31 -18.73
N LYS A 449 -33.70 0.51 -17.75
CA LYS A 449 -34.48 1.69 -17.39
C LYS A 449 -34.60 2.66 -18.56
N GLN A 450 -33.50 2.94 -19.26
CA GLN A 450 -33.49 3.81 -20.44
C GLN A 450 -34.31 3.22 -21.59
N MET A 451 -34.26 1.89 -21.80
CA MET A 451 -35.10 1.21 -22.79
C MET A 451 -36.60 1.34 -22.50
N LEU A 452 -37.02 1.56 -21.25
CA LEU A 452 -38.44 1.72 -20.91
C LEU A 452 -38.93 3.16 -21.06
N MET A 453 -38.02 4.13 -21.18
CA MET A 453 -38.39 5.52 -21.42
C MET A 453 -38.83 5.73 -22.87
N GLN A 454 -39.73 6.69 -23.10
CA GLN A 454 -40.25 7.01 -24.42
C GLN A 454 -40.40 8.52 -24.60
N ILE A 455 -40.17 8.99 -25.83
CA ILE A 455 -40.45 10.35 -26.28
C ILE A 455 -41.48 10.23 -27.39
N GLY A 456 -42.49 11.07 -27.38
CA GLY A 456 -43.52 11.13 -28.40
C GLY A 456 -44.03 12.55 -28.58
N TYR A 457 -44.94 12.73 -29.52
CA TYR A 457 -45.54 14.03 -29.80
C TYR A 457 -46.96 13.88 -30.35
N ILE A 458 -47.73 14.96 -30.23
CA ILE A 458 -49.05 15.13 -30.86
C ILE A 458 -49.20 16.60 -31.23
N GLY A 459 -49.31 16.91 -32.52
CA GLY A 459 -49.18 18.29 -33.02
C GLY A 459 -47.86 18.92 -32.53
N ASP A 460 -47.94 20.09 -31.88
CA ASP A 460 -46.78 20.79 -31.32
C ASP A 460 -46.42 20.37 -29.88
N LEU A 461 -47.20 19.47 -29.27
CA LEU A 461 -47.00 19.04 -27.89
C LEU A 461 -45.98 17.92 -27.83
N LEU A 462 -45.03 18.02 -26.90
CA LEU A 462 -44.05 16.99 -26.62
C LEU A 462 -44.51 16.14 -25.44
N ILE A 463 -44.43 14.82 -25.58
CA ILE A 463 -44.81 13.84 -24.58
C ILE A 463 -43.57 13.06 -24.18
N ILE A 464 -43.28 12.97 -22.88
CA ILE A 464 -42.20 12.15 -22.35
C ILE A 464 -42.73 11.19 -21.32
N LYS A 465 -42.19 9.96 -21.30
CA LYS A 465 -42.62 8.89 -20.41
C LYS A 465 -41.41 8.25 -19.76
N ASN A 466 -41.43 8.13 -18.43
CA ASN A 466 -40.37 7.47 -17.68
C ASN A 466 -40.55 5.95 -17.63
N ALA A 467 -39.55 5.26 -17.09
CA ALA A 467 -39.52 3.80 -16.96
C ALA A 467 -40.65 3.21 -16.08
N LYS A 468 -41.26 4.02 -15.19
CA LYS A 468 -42.40 3.60 -14.35
C LYS A 468 -43.75 3.79 -15.06
N GLY A 469 -43.74 4.30 -16.30
CA GLY A 469 -44.94 4.55 -17.09
C GLY A 469 -45.61 5.90 -16.84
N LYS A 470 -45.10 6.72 -15.91
CA LYS A 470 -45.57 8.09 -15.71
C LYS A 470 -45.14 8.94 -16.90
N TYR A 471 -46.05 9.75 -17.42
CA TYR A 471 -45.80 10.64 -18.54
C TYR A 471 -46.12 12.09 -18.18
N SER A 472 -45.48 13.02 -18.89
CA SER A 472 -45.73 14.45 -18.85
C SER A 472 -45.81 15.01 -20.27
N VAL A 473 -46.61 16.05 -20.44
CA VAL A 473 -46.83 16.73 -21.72
C VAL A 473 -46.53 18.22 -21.56
N GLY A 474 -45.78 18.78 -22.51
CA GLY A 474 -45.40 20.19 -22.48
C GLY A 474 -45.23 20.81 -23.87
N LYS A 475 -45.20 22.15 -23.89
CA LYS A 475 -44.86 23.00 -25.05
C LYS A 475 -44.22 24.28 -24.53
N GLY A 476 -43.28 24.85 -25.29
CA GLY A 476 -42.63 26.13 -24.98
C GLY A 476 -41.98 26.13 -23.59
N ASP A 477 -42.24 27.16 -22.80
CA ASP A 477 -41.65 27.42 -21.48
C ASP A 477 -41.82 26.29 -20.45
N ARG A 478 -42.74 25.35 -20.69
CA ARG A 478 -42.96 24.20 -19.79
C ARG A 478 -41.90 23.10 -19.97
N ILE A 479 -41.14 23.14 -21.05
CA ILE A 479 -40.10 22.16 -21.34
C ILE A 479 -38.75 22.75 -20.95
N TYR A 480 -38.01 22.02 -20.11
CA TYR A 480 -36.61 22.31 -19.81
C TYR A 480 -35.74 21.28 -20.53
N TYR A 481 -34.73 21.71 -21.26
CA TYR A 481 -33.83 20.79 -21.96
C TYR A 481 -32.36 21.18 -21.83
N SER A 482 -31.50 20.20 -22.04
CA SER A 482 -30.04 20.33 -22.13
C SER A 482 -29.56 19.53 -23.33
N ASP A 483 -28.25 19.46 -23.55
CA ASP A 483 -27.65 18.66 -24.63
C ASP A 483 -28.06 17.19 -24.58
N ASN A 484 -28.38 16.66 -23.39
CA ASN A 484 -28.63 15.22 -23.21
C ASN A 484 -30.01 14.88 -22.63
N HIS A 485 -30.69 15.81 -21.96
CA HIS A 485 -31.91 15.52 -21.21
C HIS A 485 -33.04 16.51 -21.52
N ILE A 486 -34.26 16.00 -21.50
CA ILE A 486 -35.51 16.78 -21.51
C ILE A 486 -36.22 16.51 -20.18
N LEU A 487 -36.73 17.55 -19.55
CA LEU A 487 -37.49 17.55 -18.31
C LEU A 487 -38.81 18.30 -18.54
N ILE A 488 -39.93 17.64 -18.25
CA ILE A 488 -41.27 18.24 -18.26
C ILE A 488 -41.94 17.90 -16.93
N ASP A 489 -42.26 18.93 -16.16
CA ASP A 489 -42.76 18.82 -14.79
C ASP A 489 -41.80 18.00 -13.90
N ASP A 490 -42.13 16.74 -13.60
CA ASP A 490 -41.31 15.82 -12.80
C ASP A 490 -40.84 14.57 -13.56
N VAL A 491 -41.09 14.53 -14.86
CA VAL A 491 -40.66 13.42 -15.73
C VAL A 491 -39.47 13.91 -16.57
N PHE A 492 -38.45 13.08 -16.68
CA PHE A 492 -37.30 13.36 -17.53
C PHE A 492 -36.90 12.15 -18.36
N VAL A 493 -36.24 12.42 -19.49
CA VAL A 493 -35.76 11.43 -20.44
C VAL A 493 -34.44 11.89 -21.05
N GLN A 494 -33.57 10.94 -21.39
CA GLN A 494 -32.32 11.21 -22.09
C GLN A 494 -32.53 11.07 -23.60
N TYR A 495 -32.05 12.03 -24.39
CA TYR A 495 -32.27 12.05 -25.85
C TYR A 495 -31.00 12.31 -26.69
N GLY A 496 -30.14 13.27 -26.33
CA GLY A 496 -29.01 13.69 -27.19
C GLY A 496 -27.94 12.61 -27.41
N LYS A 497 -27.22 12.21 -26.36
CA LYS A 497 -26.26 11.09 -26.42
C LYS A 497 -26.91 9.70 -26.30
N ASN A 498 -28.23 9.60 -26.40
CA ASN A 498 -28.94 8.32 -26.22
C ASN A 498 -28.98 7.53 -27.53
N GLN A 499 -28.03 6.62 -27.71
CA GLN A 499 -27.94 5.74 -28.88
C GLN A 499 -29.12 4.74 -29.02
N LEU A 500 -30.00 4.64 -28.01
CA LEU A 500 -31.20 3.79 -28.08
C LEU A 500 -32.34 4.44 -28.87
N LEU A 501 -32.31 5.75 -29.11
CA LEU A 501 -33.29 6.46 -29.94
C LEU A 501 -32.77 6.55 -31.37
N ASP A 502 -33.70 6.52 -32.32
CA ASP A 502 -33.38 6.77 -33.73
C ASP A 502 -33.00 8.25 -33.94
N THR A 503 -31.74 8.49 -34.31
CA THR A 503 -31.16 9.83 -34.39
C THR A 503 -31.89 10.72 -35.39
N GLU A 504 -32.28 10.16 -36.53
CA GLU A 504 -33.01 10.89 -37.57
C GLU A 504 -34.40 11.32 -37.07
N SER A 505 -35.13 10.40 -36.43
CA SER A 505 -36.42 10.70 -35.81
C SER A 505 -36.31 11.78 -34.73
N VAL A 506 -35.26 11.75 -33.90
CA VAL A 506 -35.03 12.78 -32.87
C VAL A 506 -34.80 14.15 -33.50
N ILE A 507 -33.94 14.24 -34.52
CA ILE A 507 -33.62 15.50 -35.21
C ILE A 507 -34.85 16.07 -35.92
N GLN A 508 -35.61 15.23 -36.62
CA GLN A 508 -36.76 15.69 -37.41
C GLN A 508 -38.00 15.99 -36.55
N GLN A 509 -38.20 15.28 -35.43
CA GLN A 509 -39.48 15.28 -34.72
C GLN A 509 -39.39 15.84 -33.30
N VAL A 510 -38.25 15.72 -32.62
CA VAL A 510 -38.08 16.23 -31.23
C VAL A 510 -37.47 17.62 -31.22
N ILE A 511 -36.37 17.85 -31.95
CA ILE A 511 -35.64 19.12 -31.94
C ILE A 511 -36.51 20.34 -32.31
N PRO A 512 -37.37 20.30 -33.35
CA PRO A 512 -38.20 21.46 -33.70
C PRO A 512 -39.15 21.89 -32.57
N ARG A 513 -39.59 20.95 -31.73
CA ARG A 513 -40.50 21.19 -30.59
C ARG A 513 -39.78 21.71 -29.34
N LEU A 514 -38.44 21.75 -29.37
CA LEU A 514 -37.59 22.33 -28.31
C LEU A 514 -37.14 23.76 -28.63
N LYS A 515 -37.41 24.28 -29.83
CA LYS A 515 -36.93 25.59 -30.28
C LYS A 515 -37.37 26.73 -29.36
N ASP A 516 -38.61 26.65 -28.87
CA ASP A 516 -39.22 27.65 -27.98
C ASP A 516 -39.17 27.20 -26.49
N ALA A 517 -38.37 26.18 -26.18
CA ALA A 517 -38.24 25.62 -24.83
C ALA A 517 -37.07 26.25 -24.05
N ASN A 518 -37.04 26.03 -22.74
CA ASN A 518 -36.01 26.56 -21.85
C ASN A 518 -34.73 25.70 -21.88
N TYR A 519 -33.66 26.21 -22.50
CA TYR A 519 -32.34 25.57 -22.42
C TYR A 519 -31.67 25.82 -21.06
N ILE A 520 -31.19 24.74 -20.44
CA ILE A 520 -30.52 24.74 -19.14
C ILE A 520 -29.14 24.10 -19.27
N LYS A 521 -28.11 24.77 -18.74
CA LYS A 521 -26.73 24.26 -18.73
C LYS A 521 -26.65 22.87 -18.05
N PRO A 522 -25.82 21.95 -18.54
CA PRO A 522 -25.75 20.57 -18.03
C PRO A 522 -25.61 20.43 -16.51
N GLY A 523 -24.81 21.26 -15.85
CA GLY A 523 -24.63 21.20 -14.38
C GLY A 523 -25.90 21.57 -13.59
N ILE A 524 -26.67 22.54 -14.08
CA ILE A 524 -27.95 22.93 -13.46
C ILE A 524 -29.00 21.85 -13.73
N MET A 525 -29.05 21.33 -14.97
CA MET A 525 -29.93 20.22 -15.33
C MET A 525 -29.65 18.99 -14.43
N LEU A 526 -28.40 18.64 -14.19
CA LEU A 526 -28.03 17.52 -13.32
C LEU A 526 -28.62 17.68 -11.90
N ASN A 527 -28.51 18.87 -11.30
CA ASN A 527 -29.12 19.14 -10.00
C ASN A 527 -30.66 18.99 -10.02
N MET A 528 -31.31 19.50 -11.08
CA MET A 528 -32.75 19.32 -11.27
C MET A 528 -33.10 17.82 -11.37
N LEU A 529 -32.36 17.03 -12.15
CA LEU A 529 -32.58 15.59 -12.29
C LEU A 529 -32.39 14.83 -10.97
N ILE A 530 -31.32 15.11 -10.22
CA ILE A 530 -31.02 14.45 -8.93
C ILE A 530 -32.17 14.65 -7.94
N SER A 531 -32.76 15.84 -7.90
CA SER A 531 -33.93 16.12 -7.04
C SER A 531 -35.19 15.31 -7.42
N LYS A 532 -35.30 14.87 -8.68
CA LYS A 532 -36.46 14.12 -9.21
C LYS A 532 -36.22 12.61 -9.36
N MET A 533 -34.97 12.14 -9.26
CA MET A 533 -34.64 10.70 -9.33
C MET A 533 -35.25 9.89 -8.17
N HIS A 534 -35.51 8.61 -8.37
CA HIS A 534 -35.95 7.76 -7.26
C HIS A 534 -34.78 7.38 -6.35
N VAL A 535 -35.01 7.14 -5.04
CA VAL A 535 -33.96 6.73 -4.09
C VAL A 535 -33.24 5.47 -4.56
N THR A 536 -33.97 4.49 -5.08
CA THR A 536 -33.38 3.25 -5.62
C THR A 536 -32.38 3.49 -6.74
N ASP A 537 -32.63 4.49 -7.60
CA ASP A 537 -31.73 4.79 -8.71
C ASP A 537 -30.39 5.33 -8.23
N ILE A 538 -30.43 6.13 -7.16
CA ILE A 538 -29.22 6.67 -6.52
C ILE A 538 -28.45 5.55 -5.83
N VAL A 539 -29.15 4.69 -5.06
CA VAL A 539 -28.51 3.57 -4.36
C VAL A 539 -27.79 2.65 -5.36
N ILE A 540 -28.44 2.34 -6.49
CA ILE A 540 -27.87 1.50 -7.56
C ILE A 540 -26.73 2.21 -8.31
N ALA A 541 -26.63 3.54 -8.28
CA ALA A 541 -25.47 4.25 -8.83
C ALA A 541 -24.28 4.28 -7.85
N VAL A 542 -24.54 4.48 -6.56
CA VAL A 542 -23.52 4.85 -5.56
C VAL A 542 -22.91 3.64 -4.87
N VAL A 543 -23.72 2.69 -4.39
CA VAL A 543 -23.25 1.49 -3.67
C VAL A 543 -22.22 0.68 -4.49
N PRO A 544 -22.39 0.50 -5.79
CA PRO A 544 -21.43 -0.19 -6.65
C PRO A 544 -20.06 0.48 -6.73
N ILE A 545 -20.02 1.81 -6.84
CA ILE A 545 -18.77 2.59 -6.84
C ILE A 545 -18.04 2.38 -5.51
N LEU A 546 -18.77 2.34 -4.41
CA LEU A 546 -18.21 2.14 -3.08
C LEU A 546 -17.71 0.71 -2.86
N MET A 547 -18.45 -0.30 -3.34
CA MET A 547 -17.97 -1.68 -3.33
C MET A 547 -16.71 -1.84 -4.17
N LEU A 548 -16.61 -1.16 -5.32
CA LEU A 548 -15.41 -1.15 -6.15
C LEU A 548 -14.23 -0.49 -5.43
N LEU A 549 -14.45 0.64 -4.75
CA LEU A 549 -13.43 1.29 -3.92
C LEU A 549 -12.99 0.39 -2.77
N LEU A 550 -13.93 -0.26 -2.08
CA LEU A 550 -13.66 -1.16 -0.97
C LEU A 550 -12.83 -2.37 -1.44
N ILE A 551 -13.18 -2.97 -2.59
CA ILE A 551 -12.38 -4.04 -3.22
C ILE A 551 -10.98 -3.53 -3.57
N PHE A 552 -10.84 -2.30 -4.08
CA PHE A 552 -9.53 -1.72 -4.40
C PHE A 552 -8.66 -1.49 -3.16
N PHE A 553 -9.24 -0.99 -2.06
CA PHE A 553 -8.50 -0.69 -0.83
C PHE A 553 -8.16 -1.92 0.01
N ILE A 554 -9.00 -2.97 0.00
CA ILE A 554 -8.66 -4.27 0.60
C ILE A 554 -7.48 -4.95 -0.13
N ASN A 555 -7.17 -4.50 -1.35
CA ASN A 555 -6.16 -5.11 -2.22
C ASN A 555 -4.82 -4.38 -2.26
N ARG A 556 -4.64 -3.32 -1.46
CA ARG A 556 -3.33 -2.74 -1.13
C ARG A 556 -2.92 -3.21 0.24
#